data_AF-A0A512UFA8-F1
#
_entry.id   AF-A0A512UFA8-F1
#
_cell.length_a   1.000
_cell.length_b   1.000
_cell.length_c   1.000
_cell.angle_alpha   90.00
_cell.angle_beta   90.00
_cell.angle_gamma   90.00
#
_symmetry.space_group_name_H-M   'P 1'
#
loop_
_entity.id
_entity.type
_entity.pdbx_description
1 polymer ?
#
loop_
_entity_poly.entity_id
_entity_poly.type
_entity_poly.pdbx_seq_one_letter_code
_entity_poly.pdbx_strand_id
1 'polypeptide(L)'
;MKLTAPLTLIFLFPAFISSLSVSSPTAGAHGIASSQIHISRPPNLTSIQPATDMANNPYIETLEMQLERFIASLKSFISWKRFDYENFQRSMSMLWQQLSHIRLQLEHTATLVQIEAEQFNYAERAFRLMLDATQSMVFFKNDHSLMQVLIYEIVQLNVQILQLNTSMGNVDPSVPGFDYLVSEVRKQLGFLKSVLNFSKEKSDGLLFVFNLEYDKARSSVLVLESYLPMQKRL
;
A
#
# COMPACT_ATOMS: atom_id res chain seq x y z
N MET A 1 7.69 -34.46 -24.90
CA MET A 1 8.20 -33.07 -24.95
C MET A 1 7.15 -32.21 -25.63
N LYS A 2 6.36 -31.46 -24.86
CA LYS A 2 5.41 -30.47 -25.41
C LYS A 2 6.00 -29.09 -25.15
N LEU A 3 6.35 -28.38 -26.21
CA LEU A 3 6.74 -26.96 -26.15
C LEU A 3 5.52 -26.17 -25.67
N THR A 4 5.62 -25.63 -24.46
CA THR A 4 4.73 -24.57 -23.98
C THR A 4 5.12 -23.26 -24.66
N ALA A 5 4.14 -22.57 -25.21
CA ALA A 5 4.30 -21.32 -25.92
C ALA A 5 4.94 -20.24 -25.02
N PRO A 6 5.72 -19.29 -25.57
CA PRO A 6 6.29 -18.20 -24.80
C PRO A 6 5.16 -17.25 -24.40
N LEU A 7 4.81 -17.24 -23.12
CA LEU A 7 4.00 -16.18 -22.54
C LEU A 7 4.82 -14.89 -22.62
N THR A 8 4.51 -14.06 -23.60
CA THR A 8 5.04 -12.70 -23.73
C THR A 8 4.37 -11.87 -22.64
N LEU A 9 4.92 -11.95 -21.43
CA LEU A 9 4.52 -11.13 -20.30
C LEU A 9 5.06 -9.73 -20.55
N ILE A 10 4.23 -8.88 -21.14
CA ILE A 10 4.47 -7.45 -21.24
C ILE A 10 4.37 -6.92 -19.80
N PHE A 11 5.49 -6.91 -19.10
CA PHE A 11 5.65 -6.14 -17.89
C PHE A 11 5.64 -4.66 -18.27
N LEU A 12 4.44 -4.06 -18.36
CA LEU A 12 4.30 -2.62 -18.25
C LEU A 12 4.60 -2.25 -16.79
N PHE A 13 5.89 -2.22 -16.43
CA PHE A 13 6.34 -1.42 -15.31
C PHE A 13 6.29 0.02 -15.78
N PRO A 14 5.35 0.86 -15.32
CA PRO A 14 5.58 2.29 -15.41
C PRO A 14 6.87 2.56 -14.66
N ALA A 15 7.92 2.92 -15.40
CA ALA A 15 9.13 3.49 -14.82
C ALA A 15 8.69 4.60 -13.85
N PHE A 16 9.21 4.56 -12.64
CA PHE A 16 9.13 5.66 -11.70
C PHE A 16 9.83 6.87 -12.33
N ILE A 17 9.10 7.64 -13.12
CA ILE A 17 9.38 9.04 -13.38
C ILE A 17 8.33 9.80 -12.59
N SER A 18 8.77 10.39 -11.49
CA SER A 18 8.06 11.48 -10.83
C SER A 18 7.71 12.53 -11.90
N SER A 19 6.46 12.51 -12.37
CA SER A 19 5.95 13.51 -13.30
C SER A 19 5.03 14.45 -12.54
N LEU A 20 5.44 15.71 -12.57
CA LEU A 20 4.71 16.89 -12.18
C LEU A 20 3.32 16.88 -12.84
N SER A 21 2.34 17.33 -12.06
CA SER A 21 0.97 17.61 -12.44
C SER A 21 0.89 18.42 -13.75
N VAL A 22 0.25 17.85 -14.77
CA VAL A 22 -0.30 18.59 -15.91
C VAL A 22 -1.82 18.52 -15.83
N SER A 23 -2.40 19.71 -15.82
CA SER A 23 -3.81 20.06 -15.72
C SER A 23 -4.71 19.44 -16.80
N SER A 24 -5.90 19.00 -16.40
CA SER A 24 -7.01 18.60 -17.26
C SER A 24 -7.78 19.81 -17.83
N PRO A 25 -8.31 19.74 -19.07
CA PRO A 25 -9.33 20.65 -19.55
C PRO A 25 -10.77 20.08 -19.40
N THR A 26 -11.59 20.88 -18.72
CA THR A 26 -13.00 21.28 -18.96
C THR A 26 -14.00 20.35 -19.67
N ALA A 27 -14.99 19.92 -18.87
CA ALA A 27 -16.44 20.16 -18.97
C ALA A 27 -17.17 20.02 -20.33
N GLY A 28 -18.06 19.04 -20.39
CA GLY A 28 -19.22 18.99 -21.29
C GLY A 28 -20.48 18.63 -20.50
N ALA A 29 -21.44 19.55 -20.45
CA ALA A 29 -22.74 19.41 -19.80
C ALA A 29 -23.79 18.94 -20.82
N HIS A 30 -24.71 18.04 -20.43
CA HIS A 30 -26.05 17.96 -21.01
C HIS A 30 -27.04 17.28 -20.07
N GLY A 31 -28.23 17.88 -19.95
CA GLY A 31 -29.24 17.61 -18.95
C GLY A 31 -30.20 16.47 -19.28
N ILE A 32 -30.91 16.01 -18.25
CA ILE A 32 -32.00 15.04 -18.34
C ILE A 32 -33.19 15.52 -17.51
N ALA A 33 -34.36 15.27 -18.11
CA ALA A 33 -35.69 15.77 -17.81
C ALA A 33 -36.27 15.37 -16.43
N SER A 34 -37.04 16.31 -15.89
CA SER A 34 -37.88 16.18 -14.70
C SER A 34 -39.03 15.18 -14.90
N SER A 35 -39.20 14.26 -13.96
CA SER A 35 -40.42 13.44 -13.82
C SER A 35 -41.09 13.75 -12.48
N GLN A 36 -42.33 14.25 -12.54
CA GLN A 36 -43.18 14.52 -11.39
C GLN A 36 -43.71 13.20 -10.81
N ILE A 37 -43.40 12.93 -9.54
CA ILE A 37 -43.97 11.83 -8.78
C ILE A 37 -45.01 12.39 -7.81
N HIS A 38 -46.22 11.85 -7.93
CA HIS A 38 -47.43 12.18 -7.18
C HIS A 38 -47.31 11.65 -5.74
N ILE A 39 -47.31 12.56 -4.75
CA ILE A 39 -47.18 12.24 -3.33
C ILE A 39 -48.57 11.98 -2.74
N SER A 40 -48.83 10.72 -2.36
CA SER A 40 -50.01 10.32 -1.60
C SER A 40 -49.72 10.43 -0.09
N ARG A 41 -50.57 11.18 0.60
CA ARG A 41 -50.55 11.51 2.03
C ARG A 41 -51.00 10.31 2.88
N PRO A 42 -50.21 9.82 3.86
CA PRO A 42 -50.72 8.94 4.91
C PRO A 42 -51.11 9.72 6.18
N PRO A 43 -51.97 9.13 7.03
CA PRO A 43 -52.64 9.81 8.13
C PRO A 43 -51.97 9.57 9.50
N ASN A 44 -52.37 10.46 10.42
CA ASN A 44 -52.41 10.33 11.87
C ASN A 44 -51.14 10.48 12.72
N LEU A 45 -51.14 11.62 13.41
CA LEU A 45 -50.33 12.03 14.55
C LEU A 45 -50.67 11.17 15.78
N THR A 46 -49.72 10.34 16.19
CA THR A 46 -49.73 9.70 17.51
C THR A 46 -48.76 10.45 18.42
N SER A 47 -49.32 11.06 19.47
CA SER A 47 -48.73 11.27 20.81
C SER A 47 -47.21 11.54 20.88
N ILE A 48 -46.84 12.81 21.01
CA ILE A 48 -45.50 13.28 21.35
C ILE A 48 -45.19 12.90 22.81
N GLN A 49 -44.33 11.90 23.01
CA GLN A 49 -43.57 11.74 24.26
C GLN A 49 -42.33 12.65 24.21
N PRO A 50 -41.99 13.36 25.30
CA PRO A 50 -40.75 14.14 25.37
C PRO A 50 -39.56 13.17 25.48
N ALA A 51 -38.93 12.89 24.34
CA ALA A 51 -37.67 12.17 24.23
C ALA A 51 -36.55 13.05 24.83
N THR A 52 -36.36 12.91 26.13
CA THR A 52 -35.11 13.28 26.80
C THR A 52 -34.09 12.18 26.46
N ASP A 53 -32.85 12.60 26.18
CA ASP A 53 -31.65 11.76 26.17
C ASP A 53 -31.46 10.76 25.01
N MET A 54 -31.11 11.29 23.83
CA MET A 54 -29.98 10.78 23.02
C MET A 54 -29.45 11.91 22.14
N ALA A 55 -28.69 12.82 22.74
CA ALA A 55 -27.68 13.58 22.01
C ALA A 55 -26.62 12.59 21.50
N ASN A 56 -27.00 11.79 20.50
CA ASN A 56 -26.13 10.99 19.66
C ASN A 56 -25.18 11.98 19.00
N ASN A 57 -24.06 12.26 19.65
CA ASN A 57 -22.97 13.01 19.06
C ASN A 57 -22.52 12.23 17.82
N PRO A 58 -22.85 12.67 16.60
CA PRO A 58 -22.31 12.04 15.41
C PRO A 58 -20.84 12.44 15.41
N TYR A 59 -19.98 11.58 15.94
CA TYR A 59 -18.54 11.76 15.82
C TYR A 59 -18.25 11.86 14.32
N ILE A 60 -18.09 13.09 13.83
CA ILE A 60 -17.72 13.36 12.46
C ILE A 60 -16.30 12.83 12.34
N GLU A 61 -16.17 11.70 11.65
CA GLU A 61 -14.88 11.11 11.38
C GLU A 61 -14.05 12.08 10.54
N THR A 62 -12.91 12.51 11.08
CA THR A 62 -11.99 13.39 10.35
C THR A 62 -11.29 12.63 9.24
N LEU A 63 -10.81 13.34 8.23
CA LEU A 63 -10.04 12.77 7.12
C LEU A 63 -8.75 12.10 7.63
N GLU A 64 -8.07 12.71 8.60
CA GLU A 64 -6.89 12.16 9.27
C GLU A 64 -7.19 10.77 9.90
N MET A 65 -8.32 10.63 10.60
CA MET A 65 -8.74 9.35 11.18
C MET A 65 -9.03 8.29 10.10
N GLN A 66 -9.60 8.68 8.96
CA GLN A 66 -9.84 7.77 7.83
C GLN A 66 -8.51 7.26 7.26
N LEU A 67 -7.55 8.16 7.05
CA LEU A 67 -6.22 7.83 6.54
C LEU A 67 -5.45 6.93 7.49
N GLU A 68 -5.46 7.23 8.79
CA GLU A 68 -4.82 6.41 9.81
C GLU A 68 -5.40 5.00 9.84
N ARG A 69 -6.74 4.86 9.82
CA ARG A 69 -7.41 3.56 9.75
C ARG A 69 -7.10 2.80 8.47
N PHE A 70 -7.03 3.49 7.35
CA PHE A 70 -6.68 2.86 6.07
C PHE A 70 -5.26 2.31 6.10
N ILE A 71 -4.28 3.10 6.57
CA ILE A 71 -2.88 2.65 6.70
C ILE A 71 -2.74 1.51 7.71
N ALA A 72 -3.45 1.59 8.85
CA ALA A 72 -3.50 0.49 9.82
C ALA A 72 -4.06 -0.78 9.17
N SER A 73 -5.09 -0.67 8.33
CA SER A 73 -5.64 -1.79 7.57
C SER A 73 -4.61 -2.38 6.60
N LEU A 74 -3.85 -1.55 5.88
CA LEU A 74 -2.76 -2.03 5.02
C LEU A 74 -1.69 -2.79 5.82
N LYS A 75 -1.25 -2.21 6.94
CA LYS A 75 -0.25 -2.84 7.81
C LYS A 75 -0.74 -4.12 8.45
N SER A 76 -2.04 -4.30 8.64
CA SER A 76 -2.59 -5.53 9.24
C SER A 76 -2.30 -6.80 8.43
N PHE A 77 -2.04 -6.68 7.11
CA PHE A 77 -1.63 -7.79 6.26
C PHE A 77 -0.14 -8.13 6.39
N ILE A 78 0.63 -7.34 7.13
CA ILE A 78 2.08 -7.44 7.22
C ILE A 78 2.43 -7.88 8.64
N SER A 79 3.16 -8.98 8.74
CA SER A 79 3.79 -9.40 9.99
C SER A 79 5.30 -9.34 9.84
N TRP A 80 6.02 -9.35 10.96
CA TRP A 80 7.49 -9.46 10.90
C TRP A 80 7.98 -10.74 10.23
N LYS A 81 7.14 -11.78 10.17
CA LYS A 81 7.50 -13.06 9.56
C LYS A 81 7.15 -13.15 8.08
N ARG A 82 6.09 -12.48 7.64
CA ARG A 82 5.58 -12.58 6.27
C ARG A 82 4.59 -11.47 5.91
N PHE A 83 4.42 -11.23 4.62
CA PHE A 83 3.30 -10.50 4.04
C PHE A 83 2.19 -11.50 3.65
N ASP A 84 0.99 -11.32 4.20
CA ASP A 84 -0.20 -12.12 3.89
C ASP A 84 -0.86 -11.64 2.58
N TYR A 85 -0.14 -11.83 1.48
CA TYR A 85 -0.55 -11.36 0.17
C TYR A 85 -1.85 -12.02 -0.32
N GLU A 86 -2.19 -13.22 0.16
CA GLU A 86 -3.43 -13.91 -0.21
C GLU A 86 -4.66 -13.24 0.42
N ASN A 87 -4.59 -12.90 1.71
CA ASN A 87 -5.67 -12.14 2.35
C ASN A 87 -5.74 -10.71 1.82
N PHE A 88 -4.59 -10.06 1.58
CA PHE A 88 -4.56 -8.75 0.94
C PHE A 88 -5.25 -8.79 -0.44
N GLN A 89 -4.95 -9.79 -1.27
CA GLN A 89 -5.55 -9.97 -2.59
C GLN A 89 -7.08 -10.09 -2.52
N ARG A 90 -7.62 -10.79 -1.52
CA ARG A 90 -9.07 -10.91 -1.30
C ARG A 90 -9.70 -9.57 -0.89
N SER A 91 -8.98 -8.74 -0.14
CA SER A 91 -9.45 -7.44 0.35
C SER A 91 -9.18 -6.27 -0.60
N MET A 92 -8.46 -6.49 -1.69
CA MET A 92 -7.95 -5.46 -2.60
C MET A 92 -9.04 -4.54 -3.17
N SER A 93 -10.18 -5.11 -3.59
CA SER A 93 -11.31 -4.33 -4.13
C SER A 93 -11.89 -3.35 -3.10
N MET A 94 -12.09 -3.83 -1.87
CA MET A 94 -12.60 -3.01 -0.77
C MET A 94 -11.60 -1.92 -0.38
N LEU A 95 -10.31 -2.24 -0.28
CA LEU A 95 -9.26 -1.25 0.01
C LEU A 95 -9.18 -0.18 -1.09
N TRP A 96 -9.30 -0.56 -2.36
CA TRP A 96 -9.34 0.39 -3.47
C TRP A 96 -10.54 1.35 -3.38
N GLN A 97 -11.72 0.82 -3.04
CA GLN A 97 -12.91 1.65 -2.81
C GLN A 97 -12.71 2.63 -1.66
N GLN A 98 -12.11 2.20 -0.55
CA GLN A 98 -11.78 3.07 0.59
C GLN A 98 -10.81 4.18 0.18
N LEU A 99 -9.71 3.85 -0.50
CA LEU A 99 -8.74 4.84 -0.98
C LEU A 99 -9.36 5.84 -1.95
N SER A 100 -10.24 5.37 -2.84
CA SER A 100 -10.96 6.22 -3.80
C SER A 100 -11.94 7.16 -3.09
N HIS A 101 -12.62 6.69 -2.04
CA HIS A 101 -13.51 7.52 -1.23
C HIS A 101 -12.74 8.64 -0.51
N ILE A 102 -11.62 8.29 0.13
CA ILE A 102 -10.73 9.26 0.79
C ILE A 102 -10.25 10.32 -0.22
N ARG A 103 -9.85 9.90 -1.43
CA ARG A 103 -9.46 10.84 -2.50
C ARG A 103 -10.57 11.83 -2.85
N LEU A 104 -11.81 11.36 -3.03
CA LEU A 104 -12.94 12.24 -3.36
C LEU A 104 -13.18 13.27 -2.24
N GLN A 105 -13.12 12.85 -0.98
CA GLN A 105 -13.24 13.79 0.15
C GLN A 105 -12.10 14.83 0.16
N LEU A 106 -10.89 14.40 -0.16
CA LEU A 106 -9.71 15.26 -0.29
C LEU A 106 -9.93 16.35 -1.35
N GLU A 107 -10.47 15.97 -2.52
CA GLU A 107 -10.76 16.88 -3.63
C GLU A 107 -11.87 17.90 -3.32
N HIS A 108 -12.81 17.54 -2.44
CA HIS A 108 -13.90 18.43 -2.01
C HIS A 108 -13.54 19.35 -0.84
N THR A 109 -12.43 19.10 -0.17
CA THR A 109 -11.98 19.92 0.97
C THR A 109 -11.11 21.07 0.45
N ALA A 110 -11.71 22.26 0.30
CA ALA A 110 -11.09 23.43 -0.34
C ALA A 110 -9.79 23.94 0.33
N THR A 111 -9.55 23.56 1.59
CA THR A 111 -8.31 23.84 2.33
C THR A 111 -7.70 22.54 2.80
N LEU A 112 -6.87 21.97 1.95
CA LEU A 112 -6.04 20.83 2.29
C LEU A 112 -4.97 21.26 3.28
N VAL A 113 -4.89 20.61 4.44
CA VAL A 113 -3.71 20.75 5.30
C VAL A 113 -2.58 19.93 4.68
N GLN A 114 -1.38 20.50 4.55
CA GLN A 114 -0.21 19.81 3.94
C GLN A 114 0.02 18.40 4.52
N ILE A 115 -0.21 18.24 5.82
CA ILE A 115 -0.08 16.98 6.55
C ILE A 115 -1.00 15.89 5.96
N GLU A 116 -2.25 16.22 5.65
CA GLU A 116 -3.22 15.27 5.08
C GLU A 116 -2.80 14.83 3.66
N ALA A 117 -2.19 15.74 2.90
CA ALA A 117 -1.64 15.46 1.58
C ALA A 117 -0.50 14.43 1.65
N GLU A 118 0.44 14.63 2.56
CA GLU A 118 1.58 13.74 2.77
C GLU A 118 1.13 12.35 3.23
N GLN A 119 0.19 12.30 4.17
CA GLN A 119 -0.41 11.06 4.66
C GLN A 119 -1.16 10.30 3.55
N PHE A 120 -1.98 10.98 2.75
CA PHE A 120 -2.67 10.37 1.61
C PHE A 120 -1.69 9.83 0.57
N ASN A 121 -0.67 10.61 0.23
CA ASN A 121 0.37 10.18 -0.71
C ASN A 121 1.13 8.95 -0.21
N TYR A 122 1.40 8.86 1.09
CA TYR A 122 1.99 7.66 1.68
C TYR A 122 1.04 6.47 1.61
N ALA A 123 -0.21 6.63 2.01
CA ALA A 123 -1.24 5.59 1.94
C ALA A 123 -1.37 5.00 0.53
N GLU A 124 -1.42 5.85 -0.50
CA GLU A 124 -1.48 5.42 -1.89
C GLU A 124 -0.22 4.66 -2.32
N ARG A 125 0.98 5.16 -1.98
CA ARG A 125 2.24 4.46 -2.29
C ARG A 125 2.32 3.10 -1.60
N ALA A 126 1.92 3.00 -0.34
CA ALA A 126 1.92 1.75 0.41
C ALA A 126 0.95 0.73 -0.21
N PHE A 127 -0.27 1.15 -0.55
CA PHE A 127 -1.25 0.29 -1.22
C PHE A 127 -0.71 -0.23 -2.56
N ARG A 128 -0.13 0.64 -3.40
CA ARG A 128 0.47 0.26 -4.69
C ARG A 128 1.64 -0.69 -4.51
N LEU A 129 2.53 -0.45 -3.54
CA LEU A 129 3.65 -1.37 -3.26
C LEU A 129 3.14 -2.77 -2.91
N MET A 130 2.12 -2.86 -2.05
CA MET A 130 1.52 -4.14 -1.68
C MET A 130 0.84 -4.83 -2.87
N LEU A 131 0.18 -4.06 -3.75
CA LEU A 131 -0.41 -4.56 -4.99
C LEU A 131 0.66 -5.18 -5.91
N ASP A 132 1.73 -4.44 -6.19
CA ASP A 132 2.83 -4.88 -7.06
C ASP A 132 3.54 -6.11 -6.46
N ALA A 133 3.71 -6.12 -5.13
CA ALA A 133 4.27 -7.25 -4.41
C ALA A 133 3.38 -8.49 -4.50
N THR A 134 2.06 -8.35 -4.33
CA THR A 134 1.10 -9.45 -4.50
C THR A 134 1.18 -10.05 -5.90
N GLN A 135 1.24 -9.24 -6.96
CA GLN A 135 1.38 -9.73 -8.33
C GLN A 135 2.69 -10.50 -8.52
N SER A 136 3.79 -9.94 -8.03
CA SER A 136 5.11 -10.57 -8.12
C SER A 136 5.15 -11.90 -7.34
N MET A 137 4.62 -11.93 -6.13
CA MET A 137 4.56 -13.14 -5.30
C MET A 137 3.68 -14.23 -5.93
N VAL A 138 2.55 -13.88 -6.54
CA VAL A 138 1.72 -14.83 -7.30
C VAL A 138 2.49 -15.42 -8.48
N PHE A 139 3.20 -14.58 -9.22
CA PHE A 139 3.98 -15.01 -10.38
C PHE A 139 5.12 -15.97 -10.00
N PHE A 140 5.87 -15.66 -8.93
CA PHE A 140 7.05 -16.42 -8.53
C PHE A 140 6.79 -17.62 -7.60
N LYS A 141 5.55 -17.81 -7.10
CA LYS A 141 5.21 -18.87 -6.14
C LYS A 141 5.49 -20.30 -6.64
N ASN A 142 5.28 -20.56 -7.93
CA ASN A 142 5.06 -21.93 -8.42
C ASN A 142 6.28 -22.61 -9.08
N ASP A 143 7.26 -21.85 -9.54
CA ASP A 143 8.29 -22.39 -10.45
C ASP A 143 9.56 -22.89 -9.72
N HIS A 144 9.62 -22.76 -8.39
CA HIS A 144 10.62 -23.34 -7.47
C HIS A 144 12.10 -23.15 -7.83
N SER A 145 12.45 -22.35 -8.84
CA SER A 145 13.86 -22.02 -9.12
C SER A 145 14.43 -21.19 -7.99
N LEU A 146 15.73 -21.33 -7.76
CA LEU A 146 16.41 -20.58 -6.70
C LEU A 146 16.24 -19.07 -6.94
N MET A 147 16.38 -18.61 -8.18
CA MET A 147 16.22 -17.19 -8.51
C MET A 147 14.82 -16.66 -8.19
N GLN A 148 13.76 -17.41 -8.52
CA GLN A 148 12.40 -16.94 -8.25
C GLN A 148 12.09 -16.96 -6.75
N VAL A 149 12.61 -17.93 -6.00
CA VAL A 149 12.52 -17.92 -4.52
C VAL A 149 13.23 -16.69 -3.97
N LEU A 150 14.42 -16.36 -4.46
CA LEU A 150 15.14 -15.14 -4.03
C LEU A 150 14.36 -13.87 -4.34
N ILE A 151 13.72 -13.78 -5.52
CA ILE A 151 12.86 -12.64 -5.88
C ILE A 151 11.63 -12.57 -4.96
N TYR A 152 10.99 -13.70 -4.69
CA TYR A 152 9.86 -13.79 -3.76
C TYR A 152 10.22 -13.26 -2.38
N GLU A 153 11.35 -13.70 -1.83
CA GLU A 153 11.83 -13.28 -0.50
C GLU A 153 12.17 -11.79 -0.44
N ILE A 154 12.82 -11.22 -1.47
CA ILE A 154 13.15 -9.79 -1.47
C ILE A 154 11.91 -8.91 -1.63
N VAL A 155 10.92 -9.34 -2.43
CA VAL A 155 9.62 -8.66 -2.56
C VAL A 155 8.88 -8.67 -1.22
N GLN A 156 8.86 -9.82 -0.53
CA GLN A 156 8.30 -9.91 0.81
C GLN A 156 8.98 -8.93 1.77
N LEU A 157 10.31 -8.88 1.76
CA LEU A 157 11.09 -7.97 2.61
C LEU A 157 10.77 -6.49 2.34
N ASN A 158 10.62 -6.09 1.07
CA ASN A 158 10.22 -4.73 0.68
C ASN A 158 8.88 -4.32 1.33
N VAL A 159 7.91 -5.22 1.38
CA VAL A 159 6.62 -4.97 2.04
C VAL A 159 6.78 -4.93 3.56
N GLN A 160 7.57 -5.83 4.14
CA GLN A 160 7.79 -5.89 5.60
C GLN A 160 8.39 -4.59 6.15
N ILE A 161 9.25 -3.92 5.39
CA ILE A 161 9.84 -2.63 5.76
C ILE A 161 8.78 -1.55 6.03
N LEU A 162 7.59 -1.62 5.43
CA LEU A 162 6.48 -0.67 5.71
C LEU A 162 6.05 -0.66 7.18
N GLN A 163 6.29 -1.75 7.93
CA GLN A 163 5.99 -1.80 9.37
C GLN A 163 6.85 -0.82 10.19
N LEU A 164 8.01 -0.43 9.68
CA LEU A 164 8.96 0.45 10.37
C LEU A 164 8.73 1.94 10.08
N ASN A 165 7.66 2.28 9.37
CA ASN A 165 7.30 3.66 9.07
C ASN A 165 6.06 4.08 9.89
N THR A 166 5.89 5.36 10.14
CA THR A 166 4.69 5.99 10.72
C THR A 166 3.52 5.99 9.71
N SER A 167 2.35 6.49 10.12
CA SER A 167 1.24 6.78 9.20
C SER A 167 1.56 7.90 8.20
N MET A 168 2.59 8.71 8.43
CA MET A 168 3.05 9.73 7.49
C MET A 168 4.10 9.20 6.48
N GLY A 169 4.52 7.95 6.63
CA GLY A 169 5.57 7.35 5.80
C GLY A 169 7.00 7.71 6.21
N ASN A 170 7.19 8.45 7.30
CA ASN A 170 8.50 8.66 7.93
C ASN A 170 8.90 7.43 8.72
N VAL A 171 10.20 7.19 8.91
CA VAL A 171 10.69 6.12 9.80
C VAL A 171 10.14 6.31 11.21
N ASP A 172 9.77 5.22 11.87
CA ASP A 172 9.25 5.19 13.23
C ASP A 172 10.21 4.48 14.20
N PRO A 173 11.15 5.20 14.83
CA PRO A 173 12.06 4.63 15.83
C PRO A 173 11.34 4.18 17.12
N SER A 174 10.06 4.53 17.30
CA SER A 174 9.29 4.14 18.48
C SER A 174 8.75 2.71 18.42
N VAL A 175 8.83 2.06 17.24
CA VAL A 175 8.47 0.65 17.07
C VAL A 175 9.28 -0.21 18.06
N PRO A 176 8.63 -1.03 18.90
CA PRO A 176 9.34 -1.89 19.84
C PRO A 176 10.35 -2.81 19.15
N GLY A 177 11.62 -2.72 19.56
CA GLY A 177 12.71 -3.48 18.97
C GLY A 177 13.19 -2.96 17.60
N PHE A 178 12.92 -1.70 17.25
CA PHE A 178 13.31 -1.08 15.98
C PHE A 178 14.75 -1.41 15.56
N ASP A 179 15.73 -1.27 16.46
CA ASP A 179 17.14 -1.55 16.19
C ASP A 179 17.41 -3.02 15.81
N TYR A 180 16.78 -3.94 16.54
CA TYR A 180 16.81 -5.36 16.21
C TYR A 180 16.17 -5.62 14.83
N LEU A 181 14.99 -5.05 14.57
CA LEU A 181 14.26 -5.24 13.31
C LEU A 181 15.07 -4.72 12.10
N VAL A 182 15.67 -3.53 12.20
CA VAL A 182 16.55 -2.98 11.15
C VAL A 182 17.77 -3.88 10.93
N SER A 183 18.40 -4.38 12.00
CA SER A 183 19.52 -5.32 11.88
C SER A 183 19.10 -6.63 11.22
N GLU A 184 17.90 -7.14 11.49
CA GLU A 184 17.40 -8.38 10.88
C GLU A 184 17.09 -8.19 9.39
N VAL A 185 16.47 -7.08 8.98
CA VAL A 185 16.28 -6.76 7.54
C VAL A 185 17.62 -6.71 6.82
N ARG A 186 18.62 -6.03 7.40
CA ARG A 186 19.96 -5.93 6.82
C ARG A 186 20.63 -7.30 6.66
N LYS A 187 20.55 -8.16 7.70
CA LYS A 187 21.09 -9.53 7.64
C LYS A 187 20.39 -10.35 6.56
N GLN A 188 19.06 -10.29 6.49
CA GLN A 188 18.29 -11.00 5.48
C GLN A 188 18.67 -10.54 4.07
N LEU A 189 18.80 -9.22 3.86
CA LEU A 189 19.24 -8.65 2.60
C LEU A 189 20.65 -9.12 2.20
N GLY A 190 21.60 -9.11 3.15
CA GLY A 190 22.95 -9.63 2.94
C GLY A 190 22.96 -11.13 2.61
N PHE A 191 22.16 -11.92 3.31
CA PHE A 191 21.98 -13.35 3.04
C PHE A 191 21.46 -13.60 1.63
N LEU A 192 20.38 -12.94 1.22
CA LEU A 192 19.80 -13.09 -0.12
C LEU A 192 20.81 -12.77 -1.22
N LYS A 193 21.60 -11.69 -1.06
CA LYS A 193 22.68 -11.35 -2.01
C LYS A 193 23.78 -12.39 -2.04
N SER A 194 24.16 -12.93 -0.88
CA SER A 194 25.15 -13.99 -0.79
C SER A 194 24.68 -15.25 -1.53
N VAL A 195 23.43 -15.68 -1.31
CA VAL A 195 22.86 -16.86 -1.99
C VAL A 195 22.83 -16.64 -3.51
N LEU A 196 22.47 -15.44 -3.98
CA LEU A 196 22.55 -15.09 -5.39
C LEU A 196 23.97 -15.29 -5.95
N ASN A 197 24.99 -14.78 -5.26
CA ASN A 197 26.38 -14.87 -5.72
C ASN A 197 26.89 -16.32 -5.85
N PHE A 198 26.32 -17.26 -5.10
CA PHE A 198 26.62 -18.69 -5.19
C PHE A 198 25.72 -19.44 -6.18
N SER A 199 24.67 -18.80 -6.70
CA SER A 199 23.76 -19.41 -7.67
C SER A 199 24.49 -19.65 -9.00
N LYS A 200 24.29 -20.86 -9.56
CA LYS A 200 24.75 -21.20 -10.91
C LYS A 200 23.73 -20.80 -11.99
N GLU A 201 22.54 -20.37 -11.59
CA GLU A 201 21.46 -19.99 -12.49
C GLU A 201 21.80 -18.65 -13.17
N LYS A 202 21.63 -18.58 -14.50
CA LYS A 202 22.06 -17.44 -15.33
C LYS A 202 20.90 -16.78 -16.10
N SER A 203 19.70 -16.79 -15.54
CA SER A 203 18.59 -16.07 -16.17
C SER A 203 18.79 -14.56 -15.98
N ASP A 204 19.27 -13.88 -17.03
CA ASP A 204 19.52 -12.44 -17.01
C ASP A 204 18.27 -11.63 -16.63
N GLY A 205 17.10 -12.07 -17.09
CA GLY A 205 15.82 -11.44 -16.75
C GLY A 205 15.49 -11.56 -15.26
N LEU A 206 15.65 -12.75 -14.66
CA LEU A 206 15.44 -12.93 -13.22
C LEU A 206 16.49 -12.19 -12.39
N LEU A 207 17.75 -12.15 -12.86
CA LEU A 207 18.81 -11.40 -12.21
C LEU A 207 18.51 -9.90 -12.20
N PHE A 208 18.00 -9.35 -13.31
CA PHE A 208 17.56 -7.97 -13.39
C PHE A 208 16.45 -7.67 -12.39
N VAL A 209 15.39 -8.49 -12.35
CA VAL A 209 14.27 -8.31 -11.42
C VAL A 209 14.74 -8.40 -9.97
N PHE A 210 15.60 -9.37 -9.64
CA PHE A 210 16.18 -9.48 -8.30
C PHE A 210 16.95 -8.21 -7.91
N ASN A 211 17.84 -7.72 -8.78
CA ASN A 211 18.64 -6.53 -8.46
C ASN A 211 17.74 -5.29 -8.30
N LEU A 212 16.70 -5.15 -9.12
CA LEU A 212 15.72 -4.07 -8.98
C LEU A 212 15.05 -4.08 -7.60
N GLU A 213 14.54 -5.23 -7.16
CA GLU A 213 13.89 -5.36 -5.85
C GLU A 213 14.89 -5.25 -4.69
N TYR A 214 16.11 -5.76 -4.88
CA TYR A 214 17.21 -5.63 -3.92
C TYR A 214 17.61 -4.18 -3.67
N ASP A 215 17.72 -3.37 -4.73
CA ASP A 215 18.12 -1.97 -4.61
C ASP A 215 17.03 -1.13 -3.90
N LYS A 216 15.74 -1.45 -4.09
CA LYS A 216 14.63 -0.85 -3.32
C LYS A 216 14.77 -1.15 -1.82
N ALA A 217 14.98 -2.43 -1.47
CA ALA A 217 15.12 -2.85 -0.08
C ALA A 217 16.37 -2.22 0.55
N ARG A 218 17.50 -2.25 -0.16
CA ARG A 218 18.77 -1.67 0.28
C ARG A 218 18.65 -0.18 0.54
N SER A 219 18.02 0.57 -0.37
CA SER A 219 17.81 2.01 -0.19
C SER A 219 16.97 2.30 1.05
N SER A 220 15.93 1.50 1.28
CA SER A 220 15.08 1.62 2.46
C SER A 220 15.83 1.30 3.76
N VAL A 221 16.68 0.25 3.76
CA VAL A 221 17.54 -0.08 4.91
C VAL A 221 18.51 1.05 5.24
N LEU A 222 19.15 1.66 4.22
CA LEU A 222 20.07 2.78 4.45
C LEU A 222 19.36 3.97 5.12
N VAL A 223 18.10 4.24 4.74
CA VAL A 223 17.28 5.26 5.40
C VAL A 223 17.00 4.86 6.85
N LEU A 224 16.60 3.62 7.11
CA LEU A 224 16.35 3.12 8.47
C LEU A 224 17.59 3.19 9.38
N GLU A 225 18.76 2.79 8.86
CA GLU A 225 20.04 2.81 9.59
C GLU A 225 20.45 4.23 10.00
N SER A 226 20.03 5.25 9.24
CA SER A 226 20.29 6.66 9.60
C SER A 226 19.65 7.08 10.92
N TYR A 227 18.61 6.37 11.38
CA TYR A 227 17.94 6.60 12.67
C TYR A 227 18.55 5.81 13.82
N LEU A 228 19.51 4.91 13.56
CA LEU A 228 20.18 4.17 14.63
C LEU A 228 21.24 5.05 15.33
N PRO A 229 21.41 4.90 16.67
CA PRO A 229 22.52 5.50 17.40
C PRO A 229 23.86 5.12 16.77
N MET A 230 24.84 6.04 16.74
CA MET A 230 26.12 5.83 16.06
C MET A 230 26.85 4.54 16.48
N GLN A 231 26.72 4.11 17.74
CA GLN A 231 27.36 2.89 18.26
C GLN A 231 26.80 1.59 17.65
N LYS A 232 25.64 1.64 16.99
CA LYS A 232 24.95 0.49 16.38
C LYS A 232 25.04 0.46 14.85
N ARG A 233 25.78 1.38 14.23
CA ARG A 233 26.02 1.43 12.77
C ARG A 233 27.25 0.58 12.41
N LEU A 234 27.11 -0.74 12.44
CA LEU A 234 28.13 -1.74 12.05
C LEU A 234 27.45 -2.86 11.28
#